data_AF-A0A370NXG7-F1
#
_entry.id   AF-A0A370NXG7-F1
#
_cell.length_a   1.000
_cell.length_b   1.000
_cell.length_c   1.000
_cell.angle_alpha   90.00
_cell.angle_beta   90.00
_cell.angle_gamma   90.00
#
_symmetry.space_group_name_H-M   'P 1'
#
loop_
_entity.id
_entity.type
_entity.pdbx_description
1 polymer ?
#
loop_
_entity_poly.entity_id
_entity_poly.type
_entity_poly.pdbx_seq_one_letter_code
_entity_poly.pdbx_strand_id
1 'polypeptide(L)'
;MPATPAPIRIDVSAPYRVDGQPARYQSVWLLARIWHAQRSGEDGVTAAVVRSAFPTAANLRMLVSRAFADFTRWQVAVGWGADRERDPAAANPAHRSRGPFWITAASARRLRFVADGRTLGPAALARHFGFHAGGKAAPASQSDGVGYVMRDMAFWSELMQAMRSAQDGHAGAHGSAVAESFHAARRSAGDGFQQALTLLKESQAWRRCGRLDQSRAALRRFDRLAQAADAGAATPAFLAMAHVVRAWECYTRGDGDGARAGLERLHADPELRLVVRYNPRVRFEVLNLEALLHKADAMRATHAATAQAAQLALDAFAGALQAAYEADSVDAVQHAAANIGLSLWLFWRHGLIDAERTLSASAVQQQAMRWLGLSEWICDRFGVGGGTAWNAIFLLRIARGSCGPDTPPSDRPARSSDSMAAFRRQRPLSVADAIDALRPFHAPFAPAKGFVRWSAVAAFALEDHDAGHVRLGPLQLANLLLELAWYLAHEQGATIRACAAVERLAAELPALRPAERAFFTAELRVLPPELRDAAAEAARRTRKAA
;
A
#
# COMPACT_ATOMS: atom_id res chain seq x y z
N MET A 1 -11.23 36.82 61.44
CA MET A 1 -11.21 35.85 60.32
C MET A 1 -11.81 36.51 59.10
N PRO A 2 -11.12 36.57 57.95
CA PRO A 2 -11.72 37.12 56.73
C PRO A 2 -12.86 36.21 56.25
N ALA A 3 -14.00 36.79 55.91
CA ALA A 3 -15.18 36.07 55.44
C ALA A 3 -14.85 35.25 54.19
N THR A 4 -15.23 33.97 54.19
CA THR A 4 -15.08 33.11 53.00
C THR A 4 -15.93 33.71 51.87
N PRO A 5 -15.34 34.09 50.73
CA PRO A 5 -16.10 34.72 49.65
C PRO A 5 -17.18 33.77 49.12
N ALA A 6 -18.38 34.31 48.87
CA ALA A 6 -19.53 33.54 48.43
C ALA A 6 -19.25 32.76 47.12
N PRO A 7 -19.83 31.55 46.98
CA PRO A 7 -19.69 30.76 45.76
C PRO A 7 -20.44 31.42 44.59
N ILE A 8 -19.85 31.36 43.40
CA ILE A 8 -20.44 31.85 42.15
C ILE A 8 -21.02 30.64 41.40
N ARG A 9 -22.34 30.64 41.17
CA ARG A 9 -23.05 29.56 40.49
C ARG A 9 -23.14 29.85 39.00
N ILE A 10 -22.59 28.93 38.19
CA ILE A 10 -22.56 29.03 36.73
C ILE A 10 -23.45 27.93 36.16
N ASP A 11 -24.58 28.31 35.58
CA ASP A 11 -25.46 27.40 34.86
C ASP A 11 -24.98 27.24 33.41
N VAL A 12 -24.63 25.99 33.06
CA VAL A 12 -24.11 25.62 31.74
C VAL A 12 -25.18 24.98 30.84
N SER A 13 -26.43 24.88 31.31
CA SER A 13 -27.59 24.55 30.48
C SER A 13 -28.09 25.83 29.78
N ALA A 14 -28.44 25.73 28.49
CA ALA A 14 -28.99 26.88 27.78
C ALA A 14 -30.40 27.20 28.32
N PRO A 15 -30.73 28.48 28.62
CA PRO A 15 -29.89 29.66 28.48
C PRO A 15 -28.86 29.80 29.61
N TYR A 16 -27.60 30.05 29.24
CA TYR A 16 -26.48 30.17 30.17
C TYR A 16 -26.67 31.29 31.18
N ARG A 17 -26.36 31.03 32.46
CA ARG A 17 -26.51 32.01 33.55
C ARG A 17 -25.34 32.00 34.51
N VAL A 18 -25.04 33.15 35.10
CA VAL A 18 -24.13 33.29 36.24
C VAL A 18 -24.88 34.00 37.36
N ASP A 19 -25.04 33.33 38.50
CA ASP A 19 -25.86 33.78 39.64
C ASP A 19 -27.28 34.25 39.21
N GLY A 20 -27.90 33.46 38.33
CA GLY A 20 -29.24 33.71 37.78
C GLY A 20 -29.28 34.76 36.66
N GLN A 21 -28.21 35.51 36.43
CA GLN A 21 -28.13 36.54 35.37
C GLN A 21 -27.76 35.94 34.01
N PRO A 22 -28.34 36.39 32.89
CA PRO A 22 -27.99 35.92 31.56
C PRO A 22 -26.50 36.07 31.24
N ALA A 23 -25.90 35.03 30.68
CA ALA A 23 -24.49 34.96 30.30
C ALA A 23 -24.32 34.53 28.84
N ARG A 24 -23.22 34.96 28.23
CA ARG A 24 -22.88 34.58 26.85
C ARG A 24 -22.14 33.25 26.84
N TYR A 25 -22.46 32.39 25.87
CA TYR A 25 -21.84 31.08 25.71
C TYR A 25 -20.30 31.15 25.71
N GLN A 26 -19.71 32.05 24.91
CA GLN A 26 -18.25 32.15 24.78
C GLN A 26 -17.54 32.50 26.09
N SER A 27 -18.17 33.32 26.93
CA SER A 27 -17.61 33.74 28.21
C SER A 27 -17.68 32.58 29.21
N VAL A 28 -18.82 31.88 29.27
CA VAL A 28 -19.01 30.68 30.10
C VAL A 28 -18.08 29.55 29.67
N TRP A 29 -17.95 29.30 28.37
CA TRP A 29 -17.05 28.30 27.80
C TRP A 29 -15.60 28.58 28.18
N LEU A 30 -15.12 29.82 28.00
CA LEU A 30 -13.74 30.19 28.31
C LEU A 30 -13.45 30.03 29.80
N LEU A 31 -14.39 30.46 30.66
CA LEU A 31 -14.26 30.29 32.11
C LEU A 31 -14.24 28.81 32.52
N ALA A 32 -15.12 27.98 31.95
CA ALA A 32 -15.17 26.55 32.17
C ALA A 32 -13.86 25.86 31.74
N ARG A 33 -13.29 26.24 30.59
CA ARG A 33 -12.03 25.67 30.08
C ARG A 33 -10.83 26.08 30.93
N ILE A 34 -10.79 27.32 31.41
CA ILE A 34 -9.74 27.83 32.32
C ILE A 34 -9.82 27.12 33.68
N TRP A 35 -11.03 26.97 34.21
CA TRP A 35 -11.25 26.23 35.44
C TRP A 35 -10.86 24.75 35.30
N HIS A 36 -11.22 24.12 34.17
CA HIS A 36 -10.79 22.75 33.87
C HIS A 36 -9.27 22.64 33.80
N ALA A 37 -8.59 23.56 33.11
CA ALA A 37 -7.12 23.60 33.05
C ALA A 37 -6.49 23.66 34.45
N GLN A 38 -7.04 24.50 35.32
CA GLN A 38 -6.56 24.64 36.71
C GLN A 38 -6.77 23.36 37.52
N ARG A 39 -7.91 22.68 37.35
CA ARG A 39 -8.23 21.43 38.08
C ARG A 39 -7.43 20.23 37.58
N SER A 40 -7.07 20.23 36.31
CA SER A 40 -6.34 19.14 35.66
C SER A 40 -4.82 19.34 35.66
N GLY A 41 -4.31 20.45 36.23
CA GLY A 41 -2.87 20.74 36.33
C GLY A 41 -2.22 21.13 35.00
N GLU A 42 -2.99 21.70 34.08
CA GLU A 42 -2.51 22.29 32.83
C GLU A 42 -1.91 23.70 33.06
N ASP A 43 -1.07 24.16 32.13
CA ASP A 43 -0.36 25.44 32.22
C ASP A 43 -1.25 26.67 31.91
N GLY A 44 -2.53 26.45 31.66
CA GLY A 44 -3.52 27.47 31.26
C GLY A 44 -4.04 27.24 29.84
N VAL A 45 -4.96 28.09 29.41
CA VAL A 45 -5.65 27.95 28.12
C VAL A 45 -5.00 28.87 27.10
N THR A 46 -4.37 28.33 26.05
CA THR A 46 -3.72 29.17 25.04
C THR A 46 -4.75 29.87 24.15
N ALA A 47 -4.36 31.00 23.53
CA ALA A 47 -5.22 31.67 22.54
C ALA A 47 -5.54 30.77 21.33
N ALA A 48 -4.66 29.80 21.00
CA ALA A 48 -4.91 28.82 19.96
C ALA A 48 -6.08 27.88 20.32
N VAL A 49 -6.16 27.41 21.57
CA VAL A 49 -7.29 26.60 22.06
C VAL A 49 -8.61 27.36 21.95
N VAL A 50 -8.62 28.66 22.32
CA VAL A 50 -9.82 29.49 22.19
C VAL A 50 -10.20 29.72 20.73
N ARG A 51 -9.21 29.97 19.85
CA ARG A 51 -9.46 30.13 18.41
C ARG A 51 -10.06 28.86 17.79
N SER A 52 -9.57 27.69 18.18
CA SER A 52 -10.11 26.41 17.72
C SER A 52 -11.54 26.15 18.17
N ALA A 53 -11.94 26.64 19.34
CA ALA A 53 -13.29 26.49 19.87
C ALA A 53 -14.30 27.46 19.22
N PHE A 54 -13.82 28.55 18.63
CA PHE A 54 -14.65 29.57 17.98
C PHE A 54 -14.11 29.90 16.57
N PRO A 55 -14.13 28.94 15.62
CA PRO A 55 -13.53 29.13 14.30
C PRO A 55 -14.20 30.25 13.47
N THR A 56 -15.48 30.53 13.74
CA THR A 56 -16.26 31.58 13.07
C THR A 56 -16.09 32.97 13.69
N ALA A 57 -15.34 33.10 14.80
CA ALA A 57 -15.10 34.39 15.43
C ALA A 57 -14.09 35.21 14.62
N ALA A 58 -14.58 36.14 13.79
CA ALA A 58 -13.76 37.02 12.95
C ALA A 58 -12.68 37.79 13.72
N ASN A 59 -12.87 38.03 15.02
CA ASN A 59 -11.90 38.72 15.86
C ASN A 59 -11.81 38.12 17.27
N LEU A 60 -10.78 37.29 17.50
CA LEU A 60 -10.49 36.68 18.79
C LEU A 60 -10.25 37.71 19.90
N ARG A 61 -9.63 38.85 19.59
CA ARG A 61 -9.40 39.93 20.57
C ARG A 61 -10.71 40.46 21.11
N MET A 62 -11.71 40.68 20.24
CA MET A 62 -13.04 41.12 20.68
C MET A 62 -13.75 40.06 21.53
N LEU A 63 -13.67 38.78 21.14
CA LEU A 63 -14.25 37.67 21.91
C LEU A 63 -13.65 37.62 23.33
N VAL A 64 -12.33 37.62 23.43
CA VAL A 64 -11.61 37.58 24.72
C VAL A 64 -11.89 38.83 25.54
N SER A 65 -11.85 40.03 24.94
CA SER A 65 -12.16 41.27 25.66
C SER A 65 -13.58 41.28 26.23
N ARG A 66 -14.57 40.77 25.47
CA ARG A 66 -15.95 40.62 25.95
C ARG A 66 -16.05 39.61 27.10
N ALA A 67 -15.37 38.48 27.00
CA ALA A 67 -15.33 37.48 28.06
C ALA A 67 -14.73 38.04 29.36
N PHE A 68 -13.65 38.82 29.26
CA PHE A 68 -13.03 39.47 30.43
C PHE A 68 -13.88 40.57 31.05
N ALA A 69 -14.66 41.31 30.24
CA ALA A 69 -15.66 42.24 30.78
C ALA A 69 -16.75 41.49 31.56
N ASP A 70 -17.21 40.35 31.02
CA ASP A 70 -18.16 39.48 31.71
C ASP A 70 -17.55 38.90 33.01
N PHE A 71 -16.29 38.46 33.00
CA PHE A 71 -15.59 37.96 34.20
C PHE A 71 -15.46 39.03 35.29
N THR A 72 -15.18 40.28 34.89
CA THR A 72 -15.12 41.41 35.82
C THR A 72 -16.50 41.66 36.45
N ARG A 73 -17.57 41.65 35.64
CA ARG A 73 -18.95 41.75 36.13
C ARG A 73 -19.33 40.63 37.09
N TRP A 74 -18.81 39.42 36.86
CA TRP A 74 -19.02 38.25 37.73
C TRP A 74 -18.05 38.20 38.92
N GLN A 75 -17.17 39.20 39.08
CA GLN A 75 -16.15 39.24 40.14
C GLN A 75 -15.22 38.01 40.13
N VAL A 76 -14.91 37.50 38.95
CA VAL A 76 -13.95 36.40 38.71
C VAL A 76 -12.64 37.00 38.22
N ALA A 77 -11.59 36.89 39.03
CA ALA A 77 -10.25 37.28 38.63
C ALA A 77 -9.62 36.21 37.74
N VAL A 78 -9.41 36.54 36.46
CA VAL A 78 -8.75 35.70 35.45
C VAL A 78 -7.50 36.42 34.98
N GLY A 79 -6.36 35.74 34.99
CA GLY A 79 -5.08 36.26 34.50
C GLY A 79 -4.78 35.85 33.05
N TRP A 80 -3.78 36.49 32.47
CA TRP A 80 -3.25 36.14 31.16
C TRP A 80 -1.72 36.32 31.09
N GLY A 81 -1.07 35.58 30.22
CA GLY A 81 0.39 35.59 30.05
C GLY A 81 1.07 34.45 30.81
N ALA A 82 2.38 34.30 30.59
CA ALA A 82 3.17 33.19 31.11
C ALA A 82 3.38 33.24 32.64
N ASP A 83 3.36 34.44 33.22
CA ASP A 83 3.50 34.63 34.66
C ASP A 83 2.14 34.44 35.36
N ARG A 84 1.99 33.31 36.07
CA ARG A 84 0.76 32.91 36.76
C ARG A 84 0.67 33.39 38.20
N GLU A 85 1.77 33.89 38.75
CA GLU A 85 1.85 34.39 40.13
C GLU A 85 1.59 35.91 40.19
N ARG A 86 1.67 36.59 39.05
CA ARG A 86 1.33 38.01 38.91
C ARG A 86 -0.14 38.27 39.24
N ASP A 87 -0.43 39.35 39.97
CA ASP A 87 -1.81 39.80 40.17
C ASP A 87 -2.48 40.11 38.82
N PRO A 88 -3.62 39.45 38.48
CA PRO A 88 -4.39 39.74 37.28
C PRO A 88 -4.77 41.22 37.12
N ALA A 89 -4.97 41.97 38.21
CA ALA A 89 -5.30 43.39 38.16
C ALA A 89 -4.13 44.26 37.65
N ALA A 90 -2.89 43.79 37.83
CA ALA A 90 -1.67 44.48 37.42
C ALA A 90 -1.17 44.06 36.02
N ALA A 91 -1.90 43.19 35.30
CA ALA A 91 -1.50 42.70 33.98
C ALA A 91 -1.86 43.70 32.86
N ASN A 92 -0.97 43.87 31.88
CA ASN A 92 -1.17 44.83 30.77
C ASN A 92 -2.33 44.40 29.86
N PRO A 93 -3.44 45.18 29.77
CA PRO A 93 -4.60 44.83 28.95
C PRO A 93 -4.31 44.71 27.44
N ALA A 94 -3.26 45.37 26.93
CA ALA A 94 -2.91 45.36 25.51
C ALA A 94 -2.58 43.94 24.98
N HIS A 95 -2.08 43.07 25.86
CA HIS A 95 -1.68 41.69 25.54
C HIS A 95 -2.70 40.63 25.94
N ARG A 96 -3.86 41.04 26.47
CA ARG A 96 -4.89 40.14 26.98
C ARG A 96 -5.29 39.04 25.99
N SER A 97 -5.44 39.38 24.71
CA SER A 97 -5.86 38.41 23.68
C SER A 97 -4.82 37.34 23.31
N ARG A 98 -3.57 37.44 23.81
CA ARG A 98 -2.49 36.48 23.47
C ARG A 98 -2.54 35.21 24.31
N GLY A 99 -3.18 35.25 25.48
CA GLY A 99 -3.10 34.15 26.46
C GLY A 99 -1.66 33.87 26.91
N PRO A 100 -1.38 32.70 27.50
CA PRO A 100 -2.36 31.74 28.01
C PRO A 100 -3.26 32.38 29.08
N PHE A 101 -4.49 31.90 29.23
CA PHE A 101 -5.47 32.36 30.22
C PHE A 101 -5.50 31.41 31.40
N TRP A 102 -5.51 31.94 32.61
CA TRP A 102 -5.43 31.14 33.82
C TRP A 102 -6.23 31.77 34.96
N ILE A 103 -6.49 30.99 36.00
CA ILE A 103 -7.20 31.42 37.21
C ILE A 103 -6.42 30.91 38.43
N THR A 104 -6.42 31.68 39.52
CA THR A 104 -5.79 31.26 40.77
C THR A 104 -6.60 30.14 41.43
N ALA A 105 -5.96 29.32 42.27
CA ALA A 105 -6.65 28.26 43.01
C ALA A 105 -7.77 28.82 43.91
N ALA A 106 -7.56 30.01 44.50
CA ALA A 106 -8.56 30.69 45.32
C ALA A 106 -9.81 31.09 44.50
N SER A 107 -9.61 31.71 43.33
CA SER A 107 -10.72 32.06 42.44
C SER A 107 -11.42 30.83 41.86
N ALA A 108 -10.67 29.77 41.51
CA ALA A 108 -11.24 28.51 41.01
C ALA A 108 -12.11 27.78 42.06
N ARG A 109 -11.80 27.92 43.35
CA ARG A 109 -12.59 27.34 44.46
C ARG A 109 -13.94 28.03 44.66
N ARG A 110 -14.14 29.26 44.17
CA ARG A 110 -15.42 29.97 44.24
C ARG A 110 -16.42 29.50 43.20
N LEU A 111 -15.96 28.95 42.07
CA LEU A 111 -16.83 28.57 40.95
C LEU A 111 -17.55 27.24 41.20
N ARG A 112 -18.84 27.21 40.92
CA ARG A 112 -19.68 25.99 40.92
C ARG A 112 -20.42 25.90 39.59
N PHE A 113 -20.03 24.95 38.75
CA PHE A 113 -20.71 24.68 37.48
C PHE A 113 -21.88 23.74 37.71
N VAL A 114 -23.04 24.08 37.16
CA VAL A 114 -24.30 23.34 37.32
C VAL A 114 -24.92 23.13 35.94
N ALA A 115 -25.45 21.94 35.68
CA ALA A 115 -26.32 21.65 34.54
C ALA A 115 -27.59 20.96 35.06
N ASP A 116 -28.75 21.45 34.63
CA ASP A 116 -30.06 20.91 35.00
C ASP A 116 -30.24 20.72 36.52
N GLY A 117 -29.75 21.70 37.29
CA GLY A 117 -29.79 21.70 38.76
C GLY A 117 -28.72 20.84 39.45
N ARG A 118 -27.88 20.08 38.72
CA ARG A 118 -26.82 19.21 39.28
C ARG A 118 -25.44 19.83 39.16
N THR A 119 -24.63 19.76 40.22
CA THR A 119 -23.25 20.25 40.19
C THR A 119 -22.36 19.34 39.35
N LEU A 120 -21.59 19.92 38.42
CA LEU A 120 -20.68 19.19 37.54
C LEU A 120 -19.26 19.17 38.12
N GLY A 121 -18.65 17.98 38.16
CA GLY A 121 -17.22 17.81 38.40
C GLY A 121 -16.37 18.04 37.13
N PRO A 122 -15.03 18.09 37.24
CA PRO A 122 -14.13 18.37 36.11
C PRO A 122 -14.36 17.49 34.87
N ALA A 123 -14.46 16.17 35.05
CA ALA A 123 -14.70 15.25 33.95
C ALA A 123 -16.09 15.41 33.32
N ALA A 124 -17.13 15.72 34.11
CA ALA A 124 -18.47 15.94 33.61
C ALA A 124 -18.56 17.26 32.81
N LEU A 125 -17.91 18.32 33.30
CA LEU A 125 -17.81 19.60 32.60
C LEU A 125 -17.03 19.49 31.28
N ALA A 126 -15.95 18.70 31.27
CA ALA A 126 -15.18 18.40 30.07
C ALA A 126 -16.03 17.71 28.99
N ARG A 127 -16.83 16.71 29.38
CA ARG A 127 -17.78 16.06 28.44
C ARG A 127 -18.85 17.02 27.94
N HIS A 128 -19.40 17.86 28.82
CA HIS A 128 -20.45 18.84 28.47
C HIS A 128 -20.01 19.80 27.36
N PHE A 129 -18.77 20.29 27.41
CA PHE A 129 -18.23 21.23 26.44
C PHE A 129 -17.26 20.62 25.41
N GLY A 130 -17.06 19.30 25.42
CA GLY A 130 -16.13 18.60 24.52
C GLY A 130 -14.65 18.96 24.73
N PHE A 131 -14.22 19.24 25.96
CA PHE A 131 -12.80 19.47 26.24
C PHE A 131 -12.02 18.17 26.04
N HIS A 132 -11.07 18.17 25.11
CA HIS A 132 -10.17 17.05 24.94
C HIS A 132 -9.25 16.99 26.17
N ALA A 133 -9.23 15.85 26.86
CA ALA A 133 -8.31 15.61 27.95
C ALA A 133 -6.90 15.57 27.36
N GLY A 134 -6.19 16.69 27.47
CA GLY A 134 -4.73 16.71 27.34
C GLY A 134 -4.15 16.01 28.56
N GLY A 135 -4.31 14.68 28.63
CA GLY A 135 -3.53 13.87 29.53
C GLY A 135 -2.08 14.23 29.24
N LYS A 136 -1.33 14.64 30.27
CA LYS A 136 0.11 14.81 30.17
C LYS A 136 0.65 13.46 29.69
N ALA A 137 0.91 13.36 28.39
CA ALA A 137 1.90 12.41 27.92
C ALA A 137 3.14 12.71 28.76
N ALA A 138 3.67 11.67 29.41
CA ALA A 138 4.99 11.77 30.05
C ALA A 138 5.91 12.50 29.06
N PRO A 139 6.73 13.47 29.52
CA PRO A 139 7.61 14.17 28.61
C PRO A 139 8.46 13.11 27.91
N ALA A 140 8.17 12.86 26.63
CA ALA A 140 9.08 12.17 25.76
C ALA A 140 10.41 12.91 25.98
N SER A 141 11.48 12.18 26.34
CA SER A 141 12.83 12.71 26.41
C SER A 141 12.97 13.69 25.26
N GLN A 142 13.14 14.99 25.55
CA GLN A 142 13.04 16.05 24.54
C GLN A 142 13.82 15.59 23.31
N SER A 143 13.12 15.21 22.25
CA SER A 143 13.79 14.70 21.06
C SER A 143 14.61 15.87 20.56
N ASP A 144 15.93 15.76 20.62
CA ASP A 144 16.82 16.79 20.10
C ASP A 144 16.70 16.79 18.58
N GLY A 145 15.66 17.45 18.08
CA GLY A 145 15.36 17.52 16.66
C GLY A 145 16.47 18.23 15.90
N VAL A 146 17.12 19.22 16.53
CA VAL A 146 18.28 19.92 15.96
C VAL A 146 19.46 18.96 15.86
N GLY A 147 19.77 18.24 16.94
CA GLY A 147 20.79 17.20 16.92
C GLY A 147 20.51 16.12 15.88
N TYR A 148 19.26 15.68 15.71
CA TYR A 148 18.87 14.68 14.72
C TYR A 148 19.10 15.16 13.28
N VAL A 149 18.67 16.38 12.92
CA VAL A 149 18.81 16.91 11.55
C VAL A 149 20.25 17.35 11.22
N MET A 150 21.07 17.62 12.24
CA MET A 150 22.50 17.93 12.07
C MET A 150 23.39 16.69 12.01
N ARG A 151 22.84 15.47 12.11
CA ARG A 151 23.58 14.22 11.90
C ARG A 151 24.08 14.12 10.46
N ASP A 152 25.12 13.32 10.27
CA ASP A 152 25.64 13.00 8.94
C ASP A 152 24.57 12.32 8.06
N MET A 153 24.57 12.66 6.77
CA MET A 153 23.55 12.24 5.80
C MET A 153 23.83 10.87 5.15
N ALA A 154 24.93 10.19 5.51
CA ALA A 154 25.32 8.92 4.93
C ALA A 154 24.20 7.88 5.01
N PHE A 155 23.48 7.80 6.14
CA PHE A 155 22.34 6.87 6.26
C PHE A 155 21.33 7.04 5.13
N TRP A 156 20.86 8.27 4.92
CA TRP A 156 19.85 8.57 3.91
C TRP A 156 20.38 8.37 2.50
N SER A 157 21.62 8.75 2.24
CA SER A 157 22.27 8.51 0.95
C SER A 157 22.34 7.03 0.62
N GLU A 158 22.89 6.22 1.54
CA GLU A 158 23.06 4.77 1.36
C GLU A 158 21.72 4.05 1.23
N LEU A 159 20.71 4.41 2.04
CA LEU A 159 19.38 3.81 1.95
C LEU A 159 18.71 4.11 0.61
N MET A 160 18.79 5.34 0.11
CA MET A 160 18.18 5.73 -1.17
C MET A 160 18.88 5.04 -2.34
N GLN A 161 20.21 4.92 -2.31
CA GLN A 161 20.98 4.17 -3.30
C GLN A 161 20.62 2.67 -3.29
N ALA A 162 20.49 2.07 -2.10
CA ALA A 162 20.08 0.68 -1.94
C ALA A 162 18.66 0.44 -2.49
N MET A 163 17.73 1.35 -2.18
CA MET A 163 16.35 1.28 -2.69
C MET A 163 16.31 1.43 -4.22
N ARG A 164 17.10 2.34 -4.80
CA ARG A 164 17.17 2.52 -6.26
C ARG A 164 17.74 1.27 -6.94
N SER A 165 18.84 0.75 -6.42
CA SER A 165 19.46 -0.48 -6.93
C SER A 165 18.51 -1.69 -6.87
N ALA A 166 17.71 -1.80 -5.80
CA ALA A 166 16.68 -2.82 -5.68
C ALA A 166 15.55 -2.65 -6.70
N GLN A 167 15.17 -1.40 -7.05
CA GLN A 167 14.14 -1.10 -8.05
C GLN A 167 14.60 -1.37 -9.49
N ASP A 168 15.87 -1.08 -9.79
CA ASP A 168 16.47 -1.29 -11.11
C ASP A 168 16.72 -2.78 -11.44
N GLY A 169 16.23 -3.73 -10.62
CA GLY A 169 16.38 -5.16 -10.84
C GLY A 169 17.79 -5.72 -10.59
N HIS A 170 18.75 -4.89 -10.13
CA HIS A 170 20.11 -5.33 -9.82
C HIS A 170 20.16 -6.38 -8.70
N ALA A 171 19.10 -6.50 -7.89
CA ALA A 171 18.98 -7.56 -6.89
C ALA A 171 18.97 -8.99 -7.48
N GLY A 172 18.58 -9.15 -8.76
CA GLY A 172 18.58 -10.43 -9.46
C GLY A 172 19.93 -10.79 -10.11
N ALA A 173 20.54 -9.85 -10.84
CA ALA A 173 21.81 -10.03 -11.55
C ALA A 173 23.04 -9.84 -10.63
N HIS A 174 22.97 -8.88 -9.71
CA HIS A 174 24.04 -8.48 -8.78
C HIS A 174 23.57 -8.60 -7.33
N GLY A 175 23.05 -9.77 -6.95
CA GLY A 175 22.57 -10.01 -5.57
C GLY A 175 23.59 -9.65 -4.47
N SER A 176 24.91 -9.70 -4.74
CA SER A 176 25.91 -9.19 -3.79
C SER A 176 25.81 -7.68 -3.57
N ALA A 177 25.65 -6.91 -4.65
CA ALA A 177 25.62 -5.45 -4.61
C ALA A 177 24.42 -4.92 -3.81
N VAL A 178 23.22 -5.51 -3.96
CA VAL A 178 22.05 -5.09 -3.18
C VAL A 178 22.19 -5.44 -1.70
N ALA A 179 22.77 -6.60 -1.37
CA ALA A 179 23.10 -6.93 0.01
C ALA A 179 24.08 -5.94 0.61
N GLU A 180 25.13 -5.59 -0.14
CA GLU A 180 26.16 -4.63 0.26
C GLU A 180 25.60 -3.23 0.48
N SER A 181 24.73 -2.72 -0.39
CA SER A 181 24.10 -1.40 -0.23
C SER A 181 23.19 -1.34 1.00
N PHE A 182 22.33 -2.35 1.24
CA PHE A 182 21.52 -2.39 2.47
C PHE A 182 22.38 -2.59 3.72
N HIS A 183 23.52 -3.29 3.61
CA HIS A 183 24.47 -3.41 4.70
C HIS A 183 25.20 -2.10 5.00
N ALA A 184 25.57 -1.32 3.98
CA ALA A 184 26.14 0.01 4.14
C ALA A 184 25.15 0.95 4.83
N ALA A 185 23.90 1.01 4.36
CA ALA A 185 22.84 1.80 4.99
C ALA A 185 22.64 1.42 6.48
N ARG A 186 22.66 0.13 6.79
CA ARG A 186 22.54 -0.35 8.17
C ARG A 186 23.72 0.02 9.06
N ARG A 187 24.96 0.04 8.54
CA ARG A 187 26.15 0.50 9.29
C ARG A 187 26.07 1.99 9.63
N SER A 188 25.45 2.77 8.75
CA SER A 188 25.27 4.21 8.92
C SER A 188 24.05 4.58 9.77
N ALA A 189 23.22 3.61 10.17
CA ALA A 189 22.00 3.87 10.94
C ALA A 189 22.31 4.32 12.38
N GLY A 190 21.82 5.51 12.74
CA GLY A 190 22.07 6.16 14.03
C GLY A 190 21.03 5.89 15.13
N ASP A 191 19.93 5.20 14.83
CA ASP A 191 18.88 4.85 15.79
C ASP A 191 18.06 3.62 15.35
N GLY A 192 17.19 3.15 16.25
CA GLY A 192 16.31 2.01 16.01
C GLY A 192 15.33 2.20 14.85
N PHE A 193 14.85 3.43 14.60
CA PHE A 193 13.97 3.70 13.46
C PHE A 193 14.68 3.47 12.13
N GLN A 194 15.89 4.03 11.97
CA GLN A 194 16.73 3.88 10.78
C GLN A 194 17.12 2.42 10.53
N GLN A 195 17.46 1.68 11.59
CA GLN A 195 17.75 0.24 11.51
C GLN A 195 16.52 -0.57 11.08
N ALA A 196 15.36 -0.31 11.70
CA ALA A 196 14.11 -0.99 11.38
C ALA A 196 13.66 -0.75 9.94
N LEU A 197 13.72 0.52 9.49
CA LEU A 197 13.41 0.91 8.12
C LEU A 197 14.29 0.15 7.11
N THR A 198 15.59 0.09 7.37
CA THR A 198 16.54 -0.59 6.48
C THR A 198 16.25 -2.09 6.38
N LEU A 199 15.98 -2.75 7.52
CA LEU A 199 15.68 -4.19 7.54
C LEU A 199 14.37 -4.53 6.82
N LEU A 200 13.35 -3.68 6.93
CA LEU A 200 12.10 -3.86 6.19
C LEU A 200 12.30 -3.68 4.69
N LYS A 201 13.06 -2.66 4.26
CA LYS A 201 13.36 -2.43 2.85
C LYS A 201 14.23 -3.55 2.26
N GLU A 202 15.25 -4.00 2.99
CA GLU A 202 16.06 -5.17 2.65
C GLU A 202 15.17 -6.41 2.44
N SER A 203 14.26 -6.66 3.39
CA SER A 203 13.34 -7.80 3.31
C SER A 203 12.43 -7.74 2.09
N GLN A 204 11.84 -6.58 1.80
CA GLN A 204 10.98 -6.37 0.63
C GLN A 204 11.73 -6.57 -0.69
N ALA A 205 12.96 -6.06 -0.80
CA ALA A 205 13.81 -6.23 -1.97
C ALA A 205 14.10 -7.73 -2.23
N TRP A 206 14.51 -8.46 -1.20
CA TRP A 206 14.77 -9.90 -1.33
C TRP A 206 13.54 -10.70 -1.76
N ARG A 207 12.38 -10.37 -1.19
CA ARG A 207 11.12 -11.03 -1.53
C ARG A 207 10.77 -10.85 -3.01
N ARG A 208 10.89 -9.63 -3.53
CA ARG A 208 10.59 -9.30 -4.94
C ARG A 208 11.46 -10.11 -5.91
N CYS A 209 12.70 -10.44 -5.53
CA CYS A 209 13.60 -11.27 -6.32
C CYS A 209 13.49 -12.78 -6.04
N GLY A 210 12.49 -13.23 -5.27
CA GLY A 210 12.29 -14.64 -4.94
C GLY A 210 13.29 -15.21 -3.93
N ARG A 211 14.12 -14.37 -3.30
CA ARG A 211 15.15 -14.74 -2.33
C ARG A 211 14.57 -14.81 -0.91
N LEU A 212 13.62 -15.72 -0.70
CA LEU A 212 12.78 -15.77 0.50
C LEU A 212 13.57 -16.02 1.81
N ASP A 213 14.65 -16.80 1.77
CA ASP A 213 15.45 -17.05 2.98
C ASP A 213 16.13 -15.78 3.51
N GLN A 214 16.59 -14.92 2.61
CA GLN A 214 17.21 -13.65 2.97
C GLN A 214 16.17 -12.64 3.42
N SER A 215 14.99 -12.64 2.79
CA SER A 215 13.83 -11.86 3.25
C SER A 215 13.47 -12.20 4.70
N ARG A 216 13.36 -13.51 5.02
CA ARG A 216 13.14 -14.00 6.40
C ARG A 216 14.26 -13.64 7.35
N ALA A 217 15.51 -13.74 6.91
CA ALA A 217 16.67 -13.41 7.75
C ALA A 217 16.69 -11.92 8.13
N ALA A 218 16.27 -11.03 7.23
CA ALA A 218 16.08 -9.61 7.52
C ALA A 218 14.90 -9.39 8.49
N LEU A 219 13.76 -10.07 8.30
CA LEU A 219 12.62 -9.98 9.23
C LEU A 219 12.95 -10.48 10.64
N ARG A 220 13.70 -11.59 10.78
CA ARG A 220 14.14 -12.05 12.11
C ARG A 220 15.03 -11.03 12.83
N ARG A 221 15.86 -10.30 12.07
CA ARG A 221 16.67 -9.19 12.62
C ARG A 221 15.76 -8.04 13.05
N PHE A 222 14.74 -7.71 12.26
CA PHE A 222 13.73 -6.70 12.60
C PHE A 222 12.95 -7.09 13.87
N ASP A 223 12.50 -8.35 14.01
CA ASP A 223 11.74 -8.79 15.19
C ASP A 223 12.55 -8.61 16.47
N ARG A 224 13.84 -8.96 16.45
CA ARG A 224 14.73 -8.78 17.61
C ARG A 224 14.87 -7.32 17.99
N LEU A 225 14.98 -6.43 17.00
CA LEU A 225 15.05 -4.99 17.23
C LEU A 225 13.72 -4.46 17.80
N ALA A 226 12.58 -4.90 17.27
CA ALA A 226 11.26 -4.50 17.76
C ALA A 226 11.00 -5.01 19.19
N GLN A 227 11.47 -6.22 19.53
CA GLN A 227 11.35 -6.81 20.88
C GLN A 227 12.26 -6.13 21.91
N ALA A 228 13.40 -5.57 21.50
CA ALA A 228 14.33 -4.89 22.38
C ALA A 228 13.80 -3.54 22.91
N ALA A 229 12.57 -3.14 22.54
CA ALA A 229 11.90 -1.90 22.94
C ALA A 229 12.72 -0.62 22.64
N ASP A 230 13.57 -0.65 21.61
CA ASP A 230 14.29 0.53 21.16
C ASP A 230 13.29 1.58 20.63
N ALA A 231 13.33 2.78 21.20
CA ALA A 231 12.34 3.82 20.96
C ALA A 231 12.37 4.23 19.48
N GLY A 232 11.29 3.91 18.75
CA GLY A 232 11.15 4.23 17.32
C GLY A 232 11.36 3.07 16.35
N ALA A 233 11.89 1.92 16.78
CA ALA A 233 12.08 0.75 15.93
C ALA A 233 10.79 -0.02 15.62
N ALA A 234 9.83 -0.01 16.54
CA ALA A 234 8.59 -0.80 16.49
C ALA A 234 7.34 0.06 16.22
N THR A 235 7.40 0.98 15.24
CA THR A 235 6.19 1.73 14.88
C THR A 235 5.10 0.76 14.39
N PRO A 236 3.81 1.02 14.67
CA PRO A 236 2.71 0.17 14.18
C PRO A 236 2.74 -0.02 12.66
N ALA A 237 3.21 1.00 11.92
CA ALA A 237 3.41 0.93 10.47
C ALA A 237 4.45 -0.12 10.05
N PHE A 238 5.57 -0.17 10.76
CA PHE A 238 6.65 -1.14 10.52
C PHE A 238 6.22 -2.56 10.87
N LEU A 239 5.51 -2.73 11.99
CA LEU A 239 4.94 -4.01 12.40
C LEU A 239 3.92 -4.52 11.37
N ALA A 240 2.96 -3.67 10.95
CA ALA A 240 1.98 -4.03 9.94
C ALA A 240 2.65 -4.44 8.62
N MET A 241 3.65 -3.67 8.15
CA MET A 241 4.37 -4.02 6.93
C MET A 241 5.13 -5.35 7.08
N ALA A 242 5.75 -5.63 8.23
CA ALA A 242 6.40 -6.92 8.49
C ALA A 242 5.41 -8.09 8.40
N HIS A 243 4.20 -7.94 8.94
CA HIS A 243 3.11 -8.92 8.80
C HIS A 243 2.73 -9.14 7.34
N VAL A 244 2.57 -8.06 6.56
CA VAL A 244 2.25 -8.13 5.13
C VAL A 244 3.36 -8.84 4.35
N VAL A 245 4.63 -8.54 4.60
CA VAL A 245 5.75 -9.22 3.93
C VAL A 245 5.73 -10.72 4.19
N ARG A 246 5.44 -11.17 5.42
CA ARG A 246 5.30 -12.60 5.74
C ARG A 246 4.13 -13.25 4.99
N ALA A 247 2.98 -12.57 4.91
CA ALA A 247 1.84 -13.06 4.14
C ALA A 247 2.20 -13.23 2.65
N TRP A 248 2.93 -12.27 2.07
CA TRP A 248 3.45 -12.39 0.70
C TRP A 248 4.45 -13.55 0.53
N GLU A 249 5.29 -13.85 1.52
CA GLU A 249 6.18 -15.01 1.45
C GLU A 249 5.40 -16.34 1.41
N CYS A 250 4.31 -16.46 2.19
CA CYS A 250 3.42 -17.63 2.11
C CYS A 250 2.83 -17.74 0.70
N TYR A 251 2.27 -16.65 0.18
CA TYR A 251 1.71 -16.62 -1.17
C TYR A 251 2.74 -17.01 -2.25
N THR A 252 3.97 -16.47 -2.16
CA THR A 252 5.05 -16.74 -3.12
C THR A 252 5.43 -18.24 -3.13
N ARG A 253 5.36 -18.91 -1.97
CA ARG A 253 5.58 -20.36 -1.86
C ARG A 253 4.38 -21.19 -2.32
N GLY A 254 3.22 -20.57 -2.53
CA GLY A 254 1.98 -21.25 -2.92
C GLY A 254 1.10 -21.64 -1.74
N ASP A 255 1.46 -21.18 -0.54
CA ASP A 255 0.68 -21.33 0.68
C ASP A 255 -0.34 -20.18 0.76
N GLY A 256 -1.46 -20.36 0.06
CA GLY A 256 -2.56 -19.39 0.03
C GLY A 256 -3.27 -19.27 1.37
N ASP A 257 -3.44 -20.37 2.09
CA ASP A 257 -4.10 -20.41 3.39
C ASP A 257 -3.27 -19.68 4.45
N GLY A 258 -1.95 -19.92 4.48
CA GLY A 258 -1.04 -19.21 5.37
C GLY A 258 -0.92 -17.72 5.05
N ALA A 259 -1.05 -17.32 3.78
CA ALA A 259 -1.13 -15.91 3.40
C ALA A 259 -2.42 -15.26 3.93
N ARG A 260 -3.57 -15.93 3.78
CA ARG A 260 -4.86 -15.46 4.28
C ARG A 260 -4.88 -15.33 5.80
N ALA A 261 -4.45 -16.36 6.51
CA ALA A 261 -4.31 -16.33 7.97
C ALA A 261 -3.34 -15.25 8.46
N GLY A 262 -2.34 -14.88 7.64
CA GLY A 262 -1.47 -13.74 7.89
C GLY A 262 -2.20 -12.40 7.84
N LEU A 263 -3.02 -12.18 6.82
CA LEU A 263 -3.82 -10.96 6.65
C LEU A 263 -4.96 -10.86 7.67
N GLU A 264 -5.65 -11.96 7.95
CA GLU A 264 -6.71 -12.03 8.97
C GLU A 264 -6.19 -11.64 10.35
N ARG A 265 -5.00 -12.11 10.75
CA ARG A 265 -4.37 -11.71 12.02
C ARG A 265 -4.08 -10.20 12.07
N LEU A 266 -3.62 -9.64 10.96
CA LEU A 266 -3.35 -8.20 10.86
C LEU A 266 -4.66 -7.38 10.92
N HIS A 267 -5.77 -7.89 10.40
CA HIS A 267 -7.09 -7.27 10.54
C HIS A 267 -7.72 -7.45 11.93
N ALA A 268 -7.42 -8.56 12.61
CA ALA A 268 -7.92 -8.83 13.96
C ALA A 268 -7.22 -7.96 15.03
N ASP A 269 -5.99 -7.52 14.78
CA ASP A 269 -5.26 -6.62 15.67
C ASP A 269 -5.86 -5.19 15.64
N PRO A 270 -6.34 -4.64 16.78
CA PRO A 270 -6.99 -3.33 16.80
C PRO A 270 -6.09 -2.17 16.37
N GLU A 271 -4.79 -2.24 16.63
CA GLU A 271 -3.83 -1.19 16.30
C GLU A 271 -3.38 -1.31 14.84
N LEU A 272 -3.01 -2.52 14.40
CA LEU A 272 -2.57 -2.73 13.02
C LEU A 272 -3.71 -2.52 12.02
N ARG A 273 -4.95 -2.83 12.38
CA ARG A 273 -6.12 -2.51 11.53
C ARG A 273 -6.26 -1.01 11.28
N LEU A 274 -5.93 -0.15 12.24
CA LEU A 274 -5.91 1.30 12.02
C LEU A 274 -4.79 1.70 11.05
N VAL A 275 -3.64 1.06 11.15
CA VAL A 275 -2.54 1.26 10.19
C VAL A 275 -3.00 0.89 8.78
N VAL A 276 -3.64 -0.26 8.58
CA VAL A 276 -4.18 -0.62 7.25
C VAL A 276 -5.17 0.42 6.77
N ARG A 277 -6.03 0.93 7.64
CA ARG A 277 -7.04 1.92 7.25
C ARG A 277 -6.41 3.24 6.80
N TYR A 278 -5.40 3.74 7.50
CA TYR A 278 -4.90 5.11 7.34
C TYR A 278 -3.52 5.23 6.70
N ASN A 279 -2.74 4.16 6.59
CA ASN A 279 -1.46 4.15 5.87
C ASN A 279 -1.67 3.58 4.46
N PRO A 280 -1.76 4.43 3.42
CA PRO A 280 -2.11 3.99 2.07
C PRO A 280 -1.07 3.02 1.47
N ARG A 281 0.20 3.11 1.87
CA ARG A 281 1.23 2.17 1.41
C ARG A 281 1.05 0.77 1.99
N VAL A 282 0.69 0.64 3.26
CA VAL A 282 0.35 -0.66 3.87
C VAL A 282 -0.94 -1.20 3.27
N ARG A 283 -1.96 -0.33 3.13
CA ARG A 283 -3.25 -0.70 2.55
C ARG A 283 -3.12 -1.25 1.13
N PHE A 284 -2.29 -0.63 0.30
CA PHE A 284 -1.97 -1.14 -1.03
C PHE A 284 -1.43 -2.58 -0.98
N GLU A 285 -0.42 -2.86 -0.16
CA GLU A 285 0.21 -4.19 -0.12
C GLU A 285 -0.76 -5.26 0.41
N VAL A 286 -1.68 -4.91 1.32
CA VAL A 286 -2.77 -5.79 1.79
C VAL A 286 -3.75 -6.06 0.66
N LEU A 287 -4.38 -5.02 0.09
CA LEU A 287 -5.42 -5.15 -0.93
C LEU A 287 -4.90 -5.86 -2.19
N ASN A 288 -3.65 -5.59 -2.59
CA ASN A 288 -3.03 -6.25 -3.73
C ASN A 288 -2.81 -7.76 -3.47
N LEU A 289 -2.47 -8.15 -2.25
CA LEU A 289 -2.33 -9.56 -1.89
C LEU A 289 -3.69 -10.28 -1.78
N GLU A 290 -4.68 -9.63 -1.18
CA GLU A 290 -6.06 -10.14 -1.11
C GLU A 290 -6.63 -10.37 -2.51
N ALA A 291 -6.46 -9.41 -3.40
CA ALA A 291 -6.88 -9.52 -4.79
C ALA A 291 -6.26 -10.73 -5.51
N LEU A 292 -4.97 -11.00 -5.27
CA LEU A 292 -4.29 -12.16 -5.83
C LEU A 292 -4.75 -13.49 -5.22
N LEU A 293 -5.14 -13.51 -3.94
CA LEU A 293 -5.74 -14.68 -3.29
C LEU A 293 -7.13 -14.96 -3.86
N HIS A 294 -7.99 -13.94 -3.97
CA HIS A 294 -9.30 -14.05 -4.60
C HIS A 294 -9.22 -14.47 -6.06
N LYS A 295 -8.24 -13.93 -6.81
CA LYS A 295 -7.94 -14.40 -8.17
C LYS A 295 -7.59 -15.88 -8.19
N ALA A 296 -6.74 -16.34 -7.28
CA ALA A 296 -6.37 -17.75 -7.22
C ALA A 296 -7.58 -18.65 -6.94
N ASP A 297 -8.49 -18.23 -6.07
CA ASP A 297 -9.74 -18.96 -5.79
C ASP A 297 -10.66 -19.00 -7.00
N ALA A 298 -10.84 -17.86 -7.67
CA ALA A 298 -11.64 -17.73 -8.89
C ALA A 298 -11.15 -18.67 -10.01
N MET A 299 -9.84 -18.89 -10.09
CA MET A 299 -9.21 -19.75 -11.11
C MET A 299 -9.15 -21.23 -10.75
N ARG A 300 -9.40 -21.63 -9.49
CA ARG A 300 -9.34 -23.04 -9.03
C ARG A 300 -10.69 -23.76 -9.01
N ALA A 301 -11.80 -23.03 -8.83
CA ALA A 301 -13.09 -23.65 -8.54
C ALA A 301 -13.92 -24.01 -9.79
N THR A 302 -14.74 -25.05 -9.67
CA THR A 302 -15.78 -25.44 -10.62
C THR A 302 -17.14 -25.02 -10.04
N HIS A 303 -17.77 -23.98 -10.62
CA HIS A 303 -19.09 -23.38 -10.32
C HIS A 303 -19.18 -22.21 -9.31
N ALA A 304 -20.19 -21.34 -9.56
CA ALA A 304 -20.78 -20.19 -8.84
C ALA A 304 -19.91 -19.33 -7.90
N ALA A 305 -19.25 -19.92 -6.90
CA ALA A 305 -18.34 -19.20 -5.97
C ALA A 305 -17.16 -18.55 -6.72
N THR A 306 -16.85 -19.01 -7.93
CA THR A 306 -15.83 -18.46 -8.82
C THR A 306 -16.10 -17.03 -9.27
N ALA A 307 -17.37 -16.71 -9.60
CA ALA A 307 -17.74 -15.37 -10.07
C ALA A 307 -17.67 -14.34 -8.94
N GLN A 308 -18.11 -14.72 -7.73
CA GLN A 308 -17.96 -13.87 -6.55
C GLN A 308 -16.48 -13.63 -6.22
N ALA A 309 -15.65 -14.67 -6.26
CA ALA A 309 -14.20 -14.51 -6.04
C ALA A 309 -13.55 -13.61 -7.11
N ALA A 310 -13.97 -13.71 -8.37
CA ALA A 310 -13.49 -12.82 -9.43
C ALA A 310 -13.88 -11.35 -9.16
N GLN A 311 -15.12 -11.11 -8.73
CA GLN A 311 -15.58 -9.77 -8.36
C GLN A 311 -14.77 -9.20 -7.17
N LEU A 312 -14.61 -9.98 -6.10
CA LEU A 312 -13.81 -9.59 -4.93
C LEU A 312 -12.35 -9.28 -5.32
N ALA A 313 -11.78 -10.03 -6.26
CA ALA A 313 -10.44 -9.75 -6.77
C ALA A 313 -10.37 -8.40 -7.49
N LEU A 314 -11.35 -8.08 -8.34
CA LEU A 314 -11.40 -6.79 -9.05
C LEU A 314 -11.63 -5.62 -8.09
N ASP A 315 -12.53 -5.76 -7.12
CA ASP A 315 -12.79 -4.74 -6.10
C ASP A 315 -11.53 -4.45 -5.28
N ALA A 316 -10.83 -5.50 -4.85
CA ALA A 316 -9.58 -5.37 -4.11
C ALA A 316 -8.46 -4.77 -4.97
N PHE A 317 -8.33 -5.12 -6.26
CA PHE A 317 -7.38 -4.46 -7.15
C PHE A 317 -7.70 -2.98 -7.39
N ALA A 318 -8.99 -2.62 -7.53
CA ALA A 318 -9.42 -1.23 -7.64
C ALA A 318 -9.08 -0.43 -6.37
N GLY A 319 -9.33 -1.00 -5.19
CA GLY A 319 -8.93 -0.41 -3.92
C GLY A 319 -7.41 -0.30 -3.76
N ALA A 320 -6.66 -1.30 -4.23
CA ALA A 320 -5.19 -1.25 -4.27
C ALA A 320 -4.70 -0.10 -5.15
N LEU A 321 -5.29 0.10 -6.34
CA LEU A 321 -4.94 1.21 -7.22
C LEU A 321 -5.19 2.58 -6.55
N GLN A 322 -6.34 2.74 -5.89
CA GLN A 322 -6.64 3.98 -5.14
C GLN A 322 -5.61 4.21 -4.02
N ALA A 323 -5.32 3.18 -3.22
CA ALA A 323 -4.31 3.25 -2.17
C ALA A 323 -2.91 3.54 -2.72
N ALA A 324 -2.57 3.06 -3.92
CA ALA A 324 -1.30 3.36 -4.57
C ALA A 324 -1.16 4.85 -4.94
N TYR A 325 -2.23 5.46 -5.45
CA TYR A 325 -2.27 6.90 -5.73
C TYR A 325 -2.28 7.75 -4.45
N GLU A 326 -3.03 7.35 -3.42
CA GLU A 326 -2.99 8.02 -2.10
C GLU A 326 -1.61 7.94 -1.44
N ALA A 327 -0.81 6.92 -1.78
CA ALA A 327 0.56 6.77 -1.32
C ALA A 327 1.60 7.48 -2.20
N ASP A 328 1.19 8.20 -3.26
CA ASP A 328 2.06 8.81 -4.27
C ASP A 328 3.12 7.84 -4.81
N SER A 329 2.75 6.57 -4.99
CA SER A 329 3.69 5.48 -5.21
C SER A 329 3.57 4.90 -6.62
N VAL A 330 4.38 5.41 -7.55
CA VAL A 330 4.43 4.97 -8.96
C VAL A 330 4.67 3.45 -9.12
N ASP A 331 5.56 2.87 -8.30
CA ASP A 331 5.82 1.41 -8.23
C ASP A 331 4.57 0.61 -7.86
N ALA A 332 3.72 1.15 -6.98
CA ALA A 332 2.49 0.49 -6.56
C ALA A 332 1.41 0.59 -7.64
N VAL A 333 1.28 1.75 -8.29
CA VAL A 333 0.36 1.96 -9.42
C VAL A 333 0.71 1.01 -10.56
N GLN A 334 1.99 0.87 -10.88
CA GLN A 334 2.48 -0.05 -11.90
C GLN A 334 2.07 -1.51 -11.61
N HIS A 335 2.31 -2.00 -10.39
CA HIS A 335 1.89 -3.36 -10.00
C HIS A 335 0.37 -3.56 -10.05
N ALA A 336 -0.42 -2.59 -9.57
CA ALA A 336 -1.88 -2.68 -9.62
C ALA A 336 -2.37 -2.74 -11.08
N ALA A 337 -1.85 -1.86 -11.94
CA ALA A 337 -2.22 -1.82 -13.36
C ALA A 337 -1.91 -3.15 -14.08
N ALA A 338 -0.73 -3.74 -13.82
CA ALA A 338 -0.37 -5.05 -14.38
C ALA A 338 -1.36 -6.14 -13.97
N ASN A 339 -1.69 -6.21 -12.68
CA ASN A 339 -2.58 -7.21 -12.13
C ASN A 339 -4.03 -7.03 -12.59
N ILE A 340 -4.51 -5.80 -12.71
CA ILE A 340 -5.84 -5.48 -13.25
C ILE A 340 -5.94 -5.97 -14.70
N GLY A 341 -4.98 -5.59 -15.55
CA GLY A 341 -5.02 -5.94 -16.97
C GLY A 341 -5.12 -7.45 -17.21
N LEU A 342 -4.24 -8.23 -16.59
CA LEU A 342 -4.30 -9.69 -16.72
C LEU A 342 -5.58 -10.28 -16.13
N SER A 343 -5.99 -9.84 -14.93
CA SER A 343 -7.12 -10.46 -14.25
C SER A 343 -8.45 -10.16 -14.94
N LEU A 344 -8.60 -8.94 -15.47
CA LEU A 344 -9.74 -8.56 -16.31
C LEU A 344 -9.89 -9.51 -17.51
N TRP A 345 -8.78 -9.75 -18.23
CA TRP A 345 -8.80 -10.65 -19.38
C TRP A 345 -9.13 -12.10 -18.99
N LEU A 346 -8.48 -12.63 -17.95
CA LEU A 346 -8.69 -14.01 -17.51
C LEU A 346 -10.11 -14.23 -17.02
N PHE A 347 -10.64 -13.35 -16.17
CA PHE A 347 -11.99 -13.49 -15.64
C PHE A 347 -13.04 -13.40 -16.73
N TRP A 348 -12.91 -12.46 -17.66
CA TRP A 348 -13.82 -12.37 -18.80
C TRP A 348 -13.71 -13.62 -19.66
N ARG A 349 -12.50 -14.09 -20.01
CA ARG A 349 -12.31 -15.30 -20.82
C ARG A 349 -13.02 -16.51 -20.22
N HIS A 350 -12.90 -16.72 -18.92
CA HIS A 350 -13.55 -17.83 -18.20
C HIS A 350 -15.02 -17.58 -17.84
N GLY A 351 -15.63 -16.47 -18.28
CA GLY A 351 -17.03 -16.14 -17.99
C GLY A 351 -17.31 -15.88 -16.51
N LEU A 352 -16.29 -15.50 -15.74
CA LEU A 352 -16.38 -15.22 -14.31
C LEU A 352 -16.87 -13.79 -14.03
N ILE A 353 -16.74 -12.91 -15.01
CA ILE A 353 -17.36 -11.59 -15.07
C ILE A 353 -18.08 -11.47 -16.41
N ASP A 354 -19.10 -10.62 -16.48
CA ASP A 354 -19.90 -10.42 -17.69
C ASP A 354 -20.37 -11.78 -18.27
N ALA A 355 -21.02 -12.59 -17.43
CA ALA A 355 -21.46 -13.95 -17.79
C ALA A 355 -22.41 -13.96 -19.00
N GLU A 356 -23.22 -12.92 -19.14
CA GLU A 356 -24.13 -12.70 -20.28
C GLU A 356 -23.39 -12.27 -21.57
N ARG A 357 -22.07 -12.05 -21.50
CA ARG A 357 -21.21 -11.64 -22.63
C ARG A 357 -21.72 -10.37 -23.32
N THR A 358 -22.15 -9.39 -22.53
CA THR A 358 -22.59 -8.08 -23.02
C THR A 358 -21.42 -7.27 -23.58
N LEU A 359 -20.21 -7.50 -23.07
CA LEU A 359 -18.98 -6.90 -23.57
C LEU A 359 -18.36 -7.78 -24.64
N SER A 360 -18.01 -7.17 -25.78
CA SER A 360 -17.28 -7.90 -26.83
C SER A 360 -15.88 -8.30 -26.36
N ALA A 361 -15.41 -9.46 -26.85
CA ALA A 361 -14.06 -9.97 -26.58
C ALA A 361 -12.98 -8.93 -26.88
N SER A 362 -13.11 -8.26 -28.04
CA SER A 362 -12.17 -7.23 -28.50
C SER A 362 -12.12 -6.06 -27.52
N ALA A 363 -13.27 -5.56 -27.06
CA ALA A 363 -13.30 -4.43 -26.12
C ALA A 363 -12.59 -4.77 -24.79
N VAL A 364 -12.83 -5.95 -24.24
CA VAL A 364 -12.19 -6.39 -22.99
C VAL A 364 -10.70 -6.64 -23.18
N GLN A 365 -10.32 -7.27 -24.31
CA GLN A 365 -8.92 -7.49 -24.68
C GLN A 365 -8.16 -6.16 -24.81
N GLN A 366 -8.73 -5.17 -25.49
CA GLN A 366 -8.15 -3.84 -25.64
C GLN A 366 -8.03 -3.13 -24.29
N GLN A 367 -9.05 -3.20 -23.44
CA GLN A 367 -9.00 -2.58 -22.12
C GLN A 367 -7.95 -3.25 -21.21
N ALA A 368 -7.81 -4.57 -21.27
CA ALA A 368 -6.76 -5.30 -20.58
C ALA A 368 -5.37 -4.88 -21.08
N MET A 369 -5.21 -4.71 -22.39
CA MET A 369 -3.97 -4.16 -22.97
C MET A 369 -3.68 -2.75 -22.48
N ARG A 370 -4.67 -1.84 -22.40
CA ARG A 370 -4.45 -0.47 -21.88
C ARG A 370 -3.92 -0.46 -20.45
N TRP A 371 -4.42 -1.34 -19.59
CA TRP A 371 -3.92 -1.48 -18.22
C TRP A 371 -2.47 -1.97 -18.19
N LEU A 372 -2.11 -2.95 -19.03
CA LEU A 372 -0.71 -3.34 -19.20
C LEU A 372 0.14 -2.22 -19.81
N GLY A 373 -0.43 -1.46 -20.75
CA GLY A 373 0.18 -0.28 -21.36
C GLY A 373 0.56 0.74 -20.31
N LEU A 374 -0.36 1.06 -19.40
CA LEU A 374 -0.10 1.96 -18.28
C LEU A 374 1.05 1.42 -17.39
N SER A 375 0.99 0.13 -17.03
CA SER A 375 2.05 -0.52 -16.24
C SER A 375 3.42 -0.36 -16.91
N GLU A 376 3.55 -0.75 -18.17
CA GLU A 376 4.82 -0.68 -18.90
C GLU A 376 5.28 0.75 -19.16
N TRP A 377 4.35 1.67 -19.43
CA TRP A 377 4.67 3.07 -19.59
C TRP A 377 5.24 3.69 -18.31
N ILE A 378 4.72 3.29 -17.14
CA ILE A 378 5.31 3.68 -15.85
C ILE A 378 6.71 3.07 -15.70
N CYS A 379 6.91 1.80 -16.06
CA CYS A 379 8.23 1.16 -16.05
C CYS A 379 9.24 1.96 -16.89
N ASP A 380 8.89 2.24 -18.15
CA ASP A 380 9.73 2.95 -19.13
C ASP A 380 10.07 4.38 -18.68
N ARG A 381 9.12 5.09 -18.06
CA ARG A 381 9.29 6.51 -17.68
C ARG A 381 10.00 6.72 -16.35
N PHE A 382 9.79 5.83 -15.38
CA PHE A 382 10.30 6.01 -14.02
C PHE A 382 11.42 5.02 -13.67
N GLY A 383 11.76 4.10 -14.58
CA GLY A 383 12.73 3.03 -14.34
C GLY A 383 12.30 2.11 -13.21
N VAL A 384 11.00 1.82 -13.11
CA VAL A 384 10.44 0.84 -12.16
C VAL A 384 10.13 -0.46 -12.90
N GLY A 385 9.87 -1.55 -12.17
CA GLY A 385 9.58 -2.85 -12.78
C GLY A 385 10.79 -3.53 -13.43
N GLY A 386 12.01 -3.10 -13.11
CA GLY A 386 13.24 -3.74 -13.57
C GLY A 386 13.35 -5.19 -13.10
N GLY A 387 13.89 -6.05 -13.95
CA GLY A 387 14.22 -7.44 -13.60
C GLY A 387 13.07 -8.44 -13.63
N THR A 388 11.94 -8.12 -14.27
CA THR A 388 10.77 -9.01 -14.43
C THR A 388 10.25 -9.02 -15.87
N ALA A 389 9.81 -10.18 -16.35
CA ALA A 389 9.20 -10.37 -17.65
C ALA A 389 7.66 -10.43 -17.61
N TRP A 390 7.03 -10.19 -16.45
CA TRP A 390 5.59 -10.37 -16.28
C TRP A 390 4.72 -9.53 -17.23
N ASN A 391 5.03 -8.25 -17.44
CA ASN A 391 4.26 -7.42 -18.37
C ASN A 391 4.32 -7.98 -19.80
N ALA A 392 5.50 -8.40 -20.27
CA ALA A 392 5.66 -9.01 -21.58
C ALA A 392 4.87 -10.33 -21.70
N ILE A 393 4.96 -11.20 -20.69
CA ILE A 393 4.20 -12.46 -20.63
C ILE A 393 2.69 -12.19 -20.67
N PHE A 394 2.21 -11.24 -19.87
CA PHE A 394 0.78 -10.93 -19.80
C PHE A 394 0.27 -10.33 -21.11
N LEU A 395 1.07 -9.46 -21.72
CA LEU A 395 0.75 -8.85 -23.01
C LEU A 395 0.65 -9.90 -24.11
N LEU A 396 1.64 -10.80 -24.21
CA LEU A 396 1.64 -11.91 -25.15
C LEU A 396 0.42 -12.81 -24.95
N ARG A 397 0.09 -13.14 -23.70
CA ARG A 397 -1.08 -13.98 -23.38
C ARG A 397 -2.41 -13.30 -23.69
N ILE A 398 -2.51 -12.00 -23.48
CA ILE A 398 -3.70 -11.21 -23.85
C ILE A 398 -3.79 -11.10 -25.37
N ALA A 399 -2.70 -10.79 -26.08
CA ALA A 399 -2.65 -10.70 -27.53
C ALA A 399 -3.01 -12.03 -28.21
N ARG A 400 -2.55 -13.15 -27.65
CA ARG A 400 -2.91 -14.50 -28.09
C ARG A 400 -4.43 -14.74 -28.07
N GLY A 401 -5.14 -14.09 -27.16
CA GLY A 401 -6.59 -14.16 -27.07
C GLY A 401 -7.09 -15.57 -26.74
N SER A 402 -8.33 -15.87 -27.12
CA SER A 402 -8.95 -17.20 -26.96
C SER A 402 -8.55 -18.21 -28.04
N CYS A 403 -7.37 -18.05 -28.67
CA CYS A 403 -6.90 -18.95 -29.72
C CYS A 403 -6.61 -20.40 -29.23
N GLY A 404 -6.76 -20.68 -27.93
CA GLY A 404 -6.62 -22.01 -27.31
C GLY A 404 -7.93 -22.81 -27.18
N PRO A 405 -7.90 -23.95 -26.46
CA PRO A 405 -8.95 -24.99 -26.42
C PRO A 405 -10.35 -24.56 -25.90
N ASP A 406 -10.56 -23.29 -25.58
CA ASP A 406 -11.86 -22.72 -25.18
C ASP A 406 -12.56 -21.98 -26.33
N THR A 407 -12.24 -22.33 -27.58
CA THR A 407 -13.02 -21.85 -28.74
C THR A 407 -14.43 -22.45 -28.62
N PRO A 408 -15.53 -21.65 -28.69
CA PRO A 408 -16.88 -22.18 -28.60
C PRO A 408 -17.09 -23.30 -29.65
N PRO A 409 -17.87 -24.34 -29.33
CA PRO A 409 -18.03 -25.49 -30.22
C PRO A 409 -18.72 -25.03 -31.50
N SER A 410 -17.98 -24.90 -32.60
CA SER A 410 -18.57 -25.01 -33.93
C SER A 410 -18.77 -26.49 -34.23
N ASP A 411 -19.87 -26.87 -34.87
CA ASP A 411 -20.43 -28.23 -35.06
C ASP A 411 -19.52 -29.30 -35.72
N ARG A 412 -18.23 -29.01 -35.91
CA ARG A 412 -17.10 -29.95 -36.08
C ARG A 412 -15.80 -29.12 -36.06
N PRO A 413 -14.82 -29.41 -35.20
CA PRO A 413 -13.48 -28.94 -35.50
C PRO A 413 -12.41 -30.01 -35.30
N ALA A 414 -11.52 -30.15 -36.29
CA ALA A 414 -10.14 -30.52 -36.01
C ALA A 414 -9.63 -29.55 -34.94
N ARG A 415 -9.13 -30.06 -33.81
CA ARG A 415 -8.58 -29.19 -32.77
C ARG A 415 -7.43 -28.42 -33.41
N SER A 416 -7.25 -27.15 -33.07
CA SER A 416 -6.18 -26.31 -33.62
C SER A 416 -4.77 -26.91 -33.37
N SER A 417 -4.66 -27.87 -32.44
CA SER A 417 -3.50 -28.70 -32.11
C SER A 417 -3.21 -29.87 -33.08
N ASP A 418 -4.15 -30.22 -33.96
CA ASP A 418 -4.08 -31.47 -34.75
C ASP A 418 -3.13 -31.37 -35.94
N SER A 419 -2.84 -30.16 -36.40
CA SER A 419 -1.83 -29.91 -37.43
C SER A 419 -1.26 -28.50 -37.33
N MET A 420 -0.02 -28.31 -37.79
CA MET A 420 0.58 -26.98 -37.90
C MET A 420 -0.26 -26.02 -38.75
N ALA A 421 -0.90 -26.51 -39.82
CA ALA A 421 -1.76 -25.71 -40.67
C ALA A 421 -3.00 -25.20 -39.91
N ALA A 422 -3.65 -26.03 -39.11
CA ALA A 422 -4.78 -25.63 -38.26
C ALA A 422 -4.32 -24.65 -37.17
N PHE A 423 -3.13 -24.88 -36.60
CA PHE A 423 -2.56 -24.01 -35.58
C PHE A 423 -2.34 -22.58 -36.09
N ARG A 424 -1.74 -22.44 -37.27
CA ARG A 424 -1.46 -21.16 -37.92
C ARG A 424 -2.71 -20.41 -38.40
N ARG A 425 -3.88 -21.06 -38.46
CA ARG A 425 -5.16 -20.40 -38.77
C ARG A 425 -5.75 -19.63 -37.59
N GLN A 426 -5.22 -19.83 -36.38
CA GLN A 426 -5.56 -19.00 -35.23
C GLN A 426 -5.26 -17.53 -35.54
N ARG A 427 -6.06 -16.62 -34.98
CA ARG A 427 -5.94 -15.17 -35.23
C ARG A 427 -5.70 -14.42 -33.92
N PRO A 428 -4.45 -14.44 -33.39
CA PRO A 428 -4.08 -13.53 -32.31
C PRO A 428 -4.23 -12.08 -32.78
N LEU A 429 -4.34 -11.15 -31.85
CA LEU A 429 -4.35 -9.72 -32.16
C LEU A 429 -3.07 -9.36 -32.93
N SER A 430 -3.18 -8.57 -34.00
CA SER A 430 -1.97 -8.13 -34.71
C SER A 430 -1.16 -7.17 -33.84
N VAL A 431 0.15 -7.06 -34.10
CA VAL A 431 0.99 -6.10 -33.37
C VAL A 431 0.51 -4.66 -33.59
N ALA A 432 0.04 -4.33 -34.80
CA ALA A 432 -0.50 -3.01 -35.11
C ALA A 432 -1.78 -2.71 -34.30
N ASP A 433 -2.71 -3.66 -34.26
CA ASP A 433 -3.95 -3.50 -33.49
C ASP A 433 -3.67 -3.44 -31.98
N ALA A 434 -2.67 -4.18 -31.50
CA ALA A 434 -2.25 -4.10 -30.10
C ALA A 434 -1.63 -2.74 -29.76
N ILE A 435 -0.77 -2.19 -30.62
CA ILE A 435 -0.21 -0.85 -30.45
C ILE A 435 -1.33 0.19 -30.40
N ASP A 436 -2.35 0.06 -31.25
CA ASP A 436 -3.50 0.96 -31.21
C ASP A 436 -4.32 0.78 -29.92
N ALA A 437 -4.57 -0.47 -29.51
CA ALA A 437 -5.22 -0.79 -28.25
C ALA A 437 -4.49 -0.18 -27.04
N LEU A 438 -3.16 -0.16 -27.06
CA LEU A 438 -2.29 0.37 -26.00
C LEU A 438 -2.33 1.90 -25.87
N ARG A 439 -2.95 2.64 -26.80
CA ARG A 439 -3.05 4.10 -26.70
C ARG A 439 -3.78 4.54 -25.41
N PRO A 440 -3.31 5.61 -24.74
CA PRO A 440 -2.19 6.48 -25.12
C PRO A 440 -0.79 5.94 -24.76
N PHE A 441 -0.70 4.84 -24.03
CA PHE A 441 0.52 4.28 -23.42
C PHE A 441 1.35 3.38 -24.33
N HIS A 442 1.18 3.47 -25.64
CA HIS A 442 1.81 2.59 -26.65
C HIS A 442 3.34 2.73 -26.79
N ALA A 443 3.95 3.83 -26.32
CA ALA A 443 5.36 4.15 -26.57
C ALA A 443 6.39 3.05 -26.17
N PRO A 444 6.23 2.32 -25.05
CA PRO A 444 7.13 1.21 -24.71
C PRO A 444 7.08 0.04 -25.70
N PHE A 445 5.98 -0.09 -26.44
CA PHE A 445 5.73 -1.14 -27.41
C PHE A 445 5.85 -0.64 -28.85
N ALA A 446 6.63 0.42 -29.07
CA ALA A 446 6.81 0.99 -30.40
C ALA A 446 7.70 0.09 -31.28
N PRO A 447 7.50 0.09 -32.62
CA PRO A 447 8.37 -0.63 -33.55
C PRO A 447 9.85 -0.26 -33.43
N ALA A 448 10.16 0.99 -33.07
CA ALA A 448 11.52 1.47 -32.83
C ALA A 448 12.24 0.73 -31.68
N LYS A 449 11.49 0.10 -30.77
CA LYS A 449 12.01 -0.75 -29.68
C LYS A 449 12.01 -2.24 -30.05
N GLY A 450 11.91 -2.57 -31.34
CA GLY A 450 11.90 -3.96 -31.83
C GLY A 450 10.53 -4.64 -31.78
N PHE A 451 9.47 -3.90 -31.42
CA PHE A 451 8.12 -4.43 -31.30
C PHE A 451 7.41 -4.54 -32.67
N VAL A 452 7.92 -5.45 -33.51
CA VAL A 452 7.47 -5.65 -34.91
C VAL A 452 6.75 -6.98 -35.14
N ARG A 453 6.94 -7.95 -34.25
CA ARG A 453 6.27 -9.26 -34.24
C ARG A 453 6.25 -9.79 -32.80
N TRP A 454 5.28 -10.63 -32.47
CA TRP A 454 5.11 -11.09 -31.09
C TRP A 454 6.25 -12.00 -30.63
N SER A 455 6.77 -12.84 -31.53
CA SER A 455 7.95 -13.66 -31.21
C SER A 455 9.19 -12.84 -30.86
N ALA A 456 9.34 -11.62 -31.39
CA ALA A 456 10.46 -10.73 -31.07
C ALA A 456 10.38 -10.17 -29.66
N VAL A 457 9.17 -9.93 -29.15
CA VAL A 457 8.94 -9.46 -27.78
C VAL A 457 9.44 -10.49 -26.77
N ALA A 458 9.07 -11.76 -26.96
CA ALA A 458 9.51 -12.84 -26.09
C ALA A 458 11.01 -13.10 -26.23
N ALA A 459 11.55 -13.04 -27.45
CA ALA A 459 12.98 -13.21 -27.72
C ALA A 459 13.82 -12.13 -27.03
N PHE A 460 13.43 -10.86 -27.10
CA PHE A 460 14.16 -9.76 -26.46
C PHE A 460 14.32 -9.97 -24.94
N ALA A 461 13.23 -10.31 -24.24
CA ALA A 461 13.28 -10.58 -22.81
C ALA A 461 14.09 -11.85 -22.44
N LEU A 462 14.15 -12.84 -23.35
CA LEU A 462 15.01 -14.02 -23.18
C LEU A 462 16.49 -13.70 -23.46
N GLU A 463 16.78 -12.83 -24.42
CA GLU A 463 18.15 -12.39 -24.73
C GLU A 463 18.75 -11.62 -23.55
N ASP A 464 17.99 -10.73 -22.92
CA ASP A 464 18.41 -10.05 -21.68
C ASP A 464 18.66 -11.04 -20.53
N HIS A 465 17.90 -12.12 -20.49
CA HIS A 465 18.11 -13.19 -19.52
C HIS A 465 19.38 -13.99 -19.79
N ASP A 466 19.54 -14.45 -21.02
CA ASP A 466 20.64 -15.29 -21.47
C ASP A 466 21.97 -14.51 -21.44
N ALA A 467 21.95 -13.19 -21.67
CA ALA A 467 23.10 -12.29 -21.52
C ALA A 467 23.44 -11.97 -20.06
N GLY A 468 22.60 -12.36 -19.10
CA GLY A 468 22.82 -12.11 -17.68
C GLY A 468 22.46 -10.70 -17.21
N HIS A 469 21.88 -9.85 -18.07
CA HIS A 469 21.38 -8.53 -17.69
C HIS A 469 20.21 -8.64 -16.70
N VAL A 470 19.36 -9.65 -16.89
CA VAL A 470 18.21 -9.92 -16.00
C VAL A 470 18.19 -11.39 -15.58
N ARG A 471 17.97 -11.65 -14.28
CA ARG A 471 17.80 -13.03 -13.80
C ARG A 471 16.34 -13.38 -13.58
N LEU A 472 15.71 -13.98 -14.58
CA LEU A 472 14.34 -14.47 -14.48
C LEU A 472 14.26 -15.73 -13.62
N GLY A 473 13.25 -15.80 -12.75
CA GLY A 473 12.95 -17.01 -11.99
C GLY A 473 12.34 -18.10 -12.88
N PRO A 474 12.39 -19.39 -12.47
CA PRO A 474 11.95 -20.52 -13.30
C PRO A 474 10.54 -20.38 -13.88
N LEU A 475 9.58 -19.89 -13.08
CA LEU A 475 8.21 -19.68 -13.54
C LEU A 475 8.08 -18.61 -14.64
N GLN A 476 8.84 -17.51 -14.54
CA GLN A 476 8.83 -16.46 -15.55
C GLN A 476 9.48 -16.97 -16.84
N LEU A 477 10.63 -17.64 -16.72
CA LEU A 477 11.33 -18.25 -17.84
C LEU A 477 10.46 -19.26 -18.57
N ALA A 478 9.79 -20.17 -17.86
CA ALA A 478 8.89 -21.15 -18.44
C ALA A 478 7.68 -20.50 -19.16
N ASN A 479 7.07 -19.46 -18.58
CA ASN A 479 6.00 -18.72 -19.27
C ASN A 479 6.52 -18.05 -20.54
N LEU A 480 7.69 -17.40 -20.48
CA LEU A 480 8.25 -16.68 -21.61
C LEU A 480 8.64 -17.63 -22.77
N LEU A 481 9.22 -18.80 -22.44
CA LEU A 481 9.54 -19.85 -23.41
C LEU A 481 8.28 -20.44 -24.05
N LEU A 482 7.20 -20.63 -23.28
CA LEU A 482 5.91 -21.06 -23.81
C LEU A 482 5.36 -20.05 -24.82
N GLU A 483 5.32 -18.76 -24.47
CA GLU A 483 4.81 -17.74 -25.39
C GLU A 483 5.73 -17.59 -26.62
N LEU A 484 7.06 -17.66 -26.46
CA LEU A 484 7.99 -17.67 -27.59
C LEU A 484 7.70 -18.84 -28.54
N ALA A 485 7.58 -20.06 -28.01
CA ALA A 485 7.29 -21.25 -28.81
C ALA A 485 5.97 -21.13 -29.57
N TRP A 486 4.92 -20.65 -28.88
CA TRP A 486 3.60 -20.47 -29.47
C TRP A 486 3.65 -19.50 -30.66
N TYR A 487 4.25 -18.32 -30.45
CA TYR A 487 4.32 -17.29 -31.51
C TYR A 487 5.27 -17.66 -32.65
N LEU A 488 6.40 -18.30 -32.37
CA LEU A 488 7.27 -18.83 -33.43
C LEU A 488 6.56 -19.88 -34.28
N ALA A 489 5.82 -20.81 -33.66
CA ALA A 489 5.06 -21.82 -34.40
C ALA A 489 3.94 -21.19 -35.24
N HIS A 490 3.23 -20.21 -34.68
CA HIS A 490 2.15 -19.50 -35.37
C HIS A 490 2.67 -18.68 -36.57
N GLU A 491 3.71 -17.88 -36.36
CA GLU A 491 4.25 -16.97 -37.38
C GLU A 491 5.08 -17.72 -38.43
N GLN A 492 5.90 -18.68 -38.01
CA GLN A 492 7.00 -19.25 -38.81
C GLN A 492 6.93 -20.79 -38.97
N GLY A 493 6.08 -21.48 -38.22
CA GLY A 493 5.92 -22.93 -38.30
C GLY A 493 6.90 -23.69 -37.39
N ALA A 494 7.03 -25.00 -37.60
CA ALA A 494 7.93 -25.88 -36.83
C ALA A 494 9.40 -25.64 -37.21
N THR A 495 9.90 -24.45 -36.94
CA THR A 495 11.30 -24.08 -37.15
C THR A 495 12.19 -24.64 -36.04
N ILE A 496 13.50 -24.73 -36.30
CA ILE A 496 14.49 -25.10 -35.29
C ILE A 496 14.37 -24.22 -34.05
N ARG A 497 14.11 -22.91 -34.21
CA ARG A 497 13.93 -21.98 -33.08
C ARG A 497 12.67 -22.30 -32.27
N ALA A 498 11.56 -22.65 -32.91
CA ALA A 498 10.33 -23.02 -32.23
C ALA A 498 10.52 -24.33 -31.42
N CYS A 499 11.19 -25.32 -32.01
CA CYS A 499 11.55 -26.56 -31.33
C CYS A 499 12.50 -26.31 -30.16
N ALA A 500 13.56 -25.52 -30.35
CA ALA A 500 14.51 -25.18 -29.29
C ALA A 500 13.83 -24.49 -28.09
N ALA A 501 12.84 -23.64 -28.34
CA ALA A 501 12.07 -22.98 -27.27
C ALA A 501 11.27 -24.00 -26.41
N VAL A 502 10.62 -24.99 -27.03
CA VAL A 502 9.89 -26.03 -26.27
C VAL A 502 10.81 -27.04 -25.61
N GLU A 503 11.98 -27.32 -26.19
CA GLU A 503 13.01 -28.16 -25.56
C GLU A 503 13.57 -27.49 -24.30
N ARG A 504 13.91 -26.19 -24.38
CA ARG A 504 14.29 -25.37 -23.21
C ARG A 504 13.17 -25.36 -22.17
N LEU A 505 11.91 -25.15 -22.58
CA LEU A 505 10.77 -25.19 -21.66
C LEU A 505 10.67 -26.55 -20.94
N ALA A 506 10.81 -27.66 -21.68
CA ALA A 506 10.77 -29.01 -21.12
C ALA A 506 11.88 -29.24 -20.07
N ALA A 507 13.08 -28.69 -20.31
CA ALA A 507 14.21 -28.76 -19.39
C ALA A 507 13.98 -27.94 -18.10
N GLU A 508 13.21 -26.85 -18.16
CA GLU A 508 12.88 -26.01 -17.00
C GLU A 508 11.78 -26.60 -16.09
N LEU A 509 10.91 -27.47 -16.62
CA LEU A 509 9.77 -28.03 -15.87
C LEU A 509 10.11 -28.69 -14.51
N PRO A 510 11.24 -29.40 -14.34
CA PRO A 510 11.63 -29.97 -13.05
C PRO A 510 11.85 -28.93 -11.95
N ALA A 511 12.27 -27.71 -12.30
CA ALA A 511 12.49 -26.62 -11.34
C ALA A 511 11.18 -25.97 -10.85
N LEU A 512 10.05 -26.28 -11.50
CA LEU A 512 8.73 -25.74 -11.16
C LEU A 512 8.02 -26.58 -10.09
N ARG A 513 7.11 -25.92 -9.37
CA ARG A 513 6.22 -26.59 -8.40
C ARG A 513 5.25 -27.54 -9.12
N PRO A 514 4.67 -28.54 -8.42
CA PRO A 514 3.78 -29.52 -9.05
C PRO A 514 2.61 -28.91 -9.83
N ALA A 515 1.93 -27.91 -9.26
CA ALA A 515 0.79 -27.24 -9.91
C ALA A 515 1.22 -26.45 -11.17
N GLU A 516 2.36 -25.76 -11.12
CA GLU A 516 2.92 -25.03 -12.26
C GLU A 516 3.33 -26.00 -13.37
N ARG A 517 4.02 -27.09 -13.00
CA ARG A 517 4.42 -28.15 -13.92
C ARG A 517 3.21 -28.79 -14.61
N ALA A 518 2.13 -29.03 -13.88
CA ALA A 518 0.88 -29.55 -14.43
C ALA A 518 0.29 -28.58 -15.47
N PHE A 519 0.28 -27.28 -15.20
CA PHE A 519 -0.14 -26.25 -16.15
C PHE A 519 0.69 -26.30 -17.45
N PHE A 520 2.02 -26.23 -17.37
CA PHE A 520 2.85 -26.25 -18.59
C PHE A 520 2.79 -27.58 -19.34
N THR A 521 2.63 -28.70 -18.63
CA THR A 521 2.42 -30.00 -19.26
C THR A 521 1.10 -30.02 -20.05
N ALA A 522 0.05 -29.38 -19.55
CA ALA A 522 -1.21 -29.24 -20.27
C ALA A 522 -1.07 -28.32 -21.49
N GLU A 523 -0.40 -27.17 -21.35
CA GLU A 523 -0.15 -26.25 -22.47
C GLU A 523 0.72 -26.89 -23.57
N LEU A 524 1.75 -27.66 -23.21
CA LEU A 524 2.56 -28.40 -24.19
C LEU A 524 1.73 -29.39 -24.99
N ARG A 525 0.73 -30.06 -24.39
CA ARG A 525 -0.13 -31.05 -25.07
C ARG A 525 -1.02 -30.47 -26.15
N VAL A 526 -1.28 -29.16 -26.12
CA VAL A 526 -2.13 -28.48 -27.12
C VAL A 526 -1.31 -27.77 -28.21
N LEU A 527 0.02 -27.87 -28.17
CA LEU A 527 0.89 -27.43 -29.26
C LEU A 527 0.81 -28.39 -30.47
N PRO A 528 1.24 -27.95 -31.67
CA PRO A 528 1.31 -28.80 -32.85
C PRO A 528 2.17 -30.07 -32.62
N PRO A 529 1.91 -31.18 -33.34
CA PRO A 529 2.62 -32.45 -33.17
C PRO A 529 4.14 -32.31 -33.16
N GLU A 530 4.71 -31.52 -34.07
CA GLU A 530 6.15 -31.34 -34.23
C GLU A 530 6.81 -30.76 -32.96
N LEU A 531 6.14 -29.81 -32.31
CA LEU A 531 6.62 -29.20 -31.07
C LEU A 531 6.41 -30.15 -29.87
N ARG A 532 5.31 -30.91 -29.87
CA ARG A 532 5.06 -31.93 -28.83
C ARG A 532 6.13 -33.01 -28.84
N ASP A 533 6.51 -33.46 -30.02
CA ASP A 533 7.55 -34.48 -30.19
C ASP A 533 8.92 -33.96 -29.75
N ALA A 534 9.27 -32.72 -30.11
CA ALA A 534 10.50 -32.06 -29.64
C ALA A 534 10.55 -31.96 -28.10
N ALA A 535 9.46 -31.49 -27.48
CA ALA A 535 9.37 -31.41 -26.02
C ALA A 535 9.47 -32.78 -25.34
N ALA A 536 8.82 -33.81 -25.89
CA ALA A 536 8.87 -35.17 -25.37
C ALA A 536 10.27 -35.79 -25.50
N GLU A 537 10.96 -35.52 -26.61
CA GLU A 537 12.34 -35.97 -26.82
C GLU A 537 13.33 -35.31 -25.85
N ALA A 538 13.23 -33.99 -25.65
CA ALA A 538 14.04 -33.30 -24.64
C ALA A 538 13.79 -33.86 -23.23
N ALA A 539 12.53 -34.06 -22.84
CA ALA A 539 12.20 -34.63 -21.54
C ALA A 539 12.77 -36.05 -21.36
N ARG A 540 12.80 -36.88 -22.43
CA ARG A 540 13.43 -38.21 -22.40
C ARG A 540 14.94 -38.11 -22.20
N ARG A 541 15.62 -37.18 -22.88
CA ARG A 541 17.08 -36.98 -22.74
C ARG A 541 17.45 -36.56 -21.33
N THR A 542 16.72 -35.60 -20.74
CA THR A 542 16.97 -35.14 -19.37
C THR A 542 16.80 -36.27 -18.35
N ARG A 543 15.79 -37.15 -18.52
CA ARG A 543 15.60 -38.33 -17.65
C ARG A 543 16.68 -39.40 -17.79
N LYS A 544 17.39 -39.46 -18.92
CA LYS A 544 18.51 -40.39 -19.12
C LYS A 544 19.83 -39.84 -18.58
N ALA A 545 19.93 -38.52 -18.41
CA ALA A 545 21.11 -37.83 -17.91
C ALA A 545 21.11 -37.60 -16.38
N ALA A 546 19.94 -37.68 -15.76
CA ALA A 546 19.74 -37.70 -14.30
C ALA A 546 19.68 -39.14 -13.79
#